data_AF-A0AAD9VYD1-F1
#
_entry.id   AF-A0AAD9VYD1-F1
#
_cell.length_a   1.000
_cell.length_b   1.000
_cell.length_c   1.000
_cell.angle_alpha   90.00
_cell.angle_beta   90.00
_cell.angle_gamma   90.00
#
_symmetry.space_group_name_H-M   'P 1'
#
loop_
_entity.id
_entity.type
_entity.pdbx_description
1 polymer ?
#
loop_
_entity_poly.entity_id
_entity_poly.type
_entity_poly.pdbx_seq_one_letter_code
_entity_poly.pdbx_strand_id
1 'polypeptide(L)'
;MGSMTGAFQPTPYGPSVKLPDPYPENTDFPLSLASSEPNADVSELVSEAKELSSSGKLRRLLDQHGAIYFQGLGLKNAEEFSQFAHAFGWTPHEDIGNPVRRVIHARNVATANEGPNTQPVYPHNEFGLSPHYPAYVFFYCLSPPTTGGETPINNSVVLYRRLKDRHPEFIKEVERKGVKYQLFYENATRDQTSSARNSVLQAYGGKVLQGDDSETARAKIEAEIRRLPTATWEWENQSESNKLGDLRVWQHLPGE
;
A
#
# COMPACT_ATOMS: atom_id res chain seq x y z
N MET A 1 30.24 -0.62 27.17
CA MET A 1 29.62 -1.95 27.32
C MET A 1 28.20 -1.79 26.84
N GLY A 2 27.90 -2.26 25.62
CA GLY A 2 26.58 -2.07 25.03
C GLY A 2 25.57 -2.95 25.75
N SER A 3 24.58 -2.32 26.39
CA SER A 3 23.35 -3.00 26.77
C SER A 3 22.79 -3.64 25.51
N MET A 4 22.69 -4.97 25.46
CA MET A 4 21.84 -5.62 24.47
C MET A 4 20.40 -5.28 24.86
N THR A 5 19.89 -4.19 24.30
CA THR A 5 18.47 -3.80 24.38
C THR A 5 17.64 -4.99 23.93
N GLY A 6 16.66 -5.37 24.74
CA GLY A 6 15.87 -6.56 24.50
C GLY A 6 15.13 -6.52 23.15
N ALA A 7 14.75 -7.68 22.64
CA ALA A 7 14.08 -7.78 21.35
C ALA A 7 12.56 -7.90 21.52
N PHE A 8 11.80 -7.40 20.52
CA PHE A 8 10.38 -7.69 20.35
C PHE A 8 10.00 -9.15 20.67
N GLN A 9 9.02 -9.32 21.57
CA GLN A 9 8.51 -10.61 22.01
C GLN A 9 7.04 -10.81 21.61
N PRO A 10 6.63 -12.06 21.32
CA PRO A 10 5.21 -12.38 21.14
C PRO A 10 4.37 -11.95 22.34
N THR A 11 3.22 -11.35 22.05
CA THR A 11 2.25 -10.93 23.07
C THR A 11 0.83 -11.33 22.62
N PRO A 12 -0.11 -11.64 23.54
CA PRO A 12 -1.48 -11.97 23.16
C PRO A 12 -2.19 -10.80 22.47
N TYR A 13 -2.89 -11.09 21.38
CA TYR A 13 -3.80 -10.16 20.71
C TYR A 13 -5.10 -10.89 20.38
N GLY A 14 -6.17 -10.56 21.12
CA GLY A 14 -7.47 -11.25 21.03
C GLY A 14 -8.07 -11.32 19.62
N PRO A 15 -7.95 -10.27 18.77
CA PRO A 15 -8.44 -10.30 17.40
C PRO A 15 -7.65 -11.19 16.43
N SER A 16 -6.49 -11.74 16.81
CA SER A 16 -5.76 -12.69 15.95
C SER A 16 -6.59 -13.93 15.67
N VAL A 17 -6.51 -14.42 14.43
CA VAL A 17 -7.11 -15.69 14.01
C VAL A 17 -6.04 -16.73 13.74
N LYS A 18 -6.40 -18.01 13.80
CA LYS A 18 -5.51 -19.10 13.39
C LYS A 18 -5.60 -19.32 11.89
N LEU A 19 -4.46 -19.25 11.20
CA LEU A 19 -4.41 -19.55 9.78
C LEU A 19 -4.57 -21.06 9.55
N PRO A 20 -5.41 -21.47 8.57
CA PRO A 20 -5.48 -22.86 8.12
C PRO A 20 -4.28 -23.22 7.22
N ASP A 21 -4.27 -24.44 6.68
CA ASP A 21 -3.37 -24.86 5.62
C ASP A 21 -3.22 -23.78 4.51
N PRO A 22 -2.00 -23.53 3.99
CA PRO A 22 -0.78 -24.35 4.15
C PRO A 22 0.11 -23.89 5.32
N TYR A 23 -0.40 -23.04 6.21
CA TYR A 23 0.37 -22.54 7.34
C TYR A 23 0.50 -23.60 8.43
N PRO A 24 1.60 -23.62 9.20
CA PRO A 24 1.73 -24.51 10.34
C PRO A 24 0.56 -24.37 11.32
N GLU A 25 0.20 -25.46 12.00
CA GLU A 25 -0.86 -25.45 13.01
C GLU A 25 -0.63 -24.35 14.05
N ASN A 26 -1.71 -23.73 14.50
CA ASN A 26 -1.72 -22.65 15.50
C ASN A 26 -0.99 -21.36 15.10
N THR A 27 -0.69 -21.14 13.83
CA THR A 27 -0.13 -19.87 13.32
C THR A 27 -1.11 -18.71 13.49
N ASP A 28 -0.72 -17.69 14.26
CA ASP A 28 -1.51 -16.46 14.45
C ASP A 28 -1.45 -15.50 13.26
N PHE A 29 -2.57 -14.89 12.91
CA PHE A 29 -2.67 -13.80 11.94
C PHE A 29 -3.54 -12.65 12.48
N PRO A 30 -2.98 -11.44 12.65
CA PRO A 30 -1.54 -11.15 12.61
C PRO A 30 -0.81 -11.76 13.82
N LEU A 31 0.52 -11.91 13.73
CA LEU A 31 1.36 -12.11 14.91
C LEU A 31 1.46 -10.78 15.67
N SER A 32 1.20 -10.77 16.97
CA SER A 32 1.39 -9.57 17.79
C SER A 32 2.73 -9.62 18.52
N LEU A 33 3.47 -8.51 18.45
CA LEU A 33 4.76 -8.30 19.11
C LEU A 33 4.71 -7.03 19.97
N ALA A 34 5.30 -7.08 21.17
CA ALA A 34 5.55 -5.90 22.00
C ALA A 34 7.05 -5.77 22.25
N SER A 35 7.52 -4.54 22.47
CA SER A 35 8.90 -4.33 22.94
C SER A 35 9.09 -5.07 24.27
N SER A 36 10.28 -5.63 24.46
CA SER A 36 10.64 -6.26 25.73
C SER A 36 10.81 -5.26 26.86
N GLU A 37 11.03 -3.99 26.55
CA GLU A 37 11.21 -2.91 27.51
C GLU A 37 9.89 -2.12 27.66
N PRO A 38 9.22 -2.18 28.83
CA PRO A 38 8.02 -1.39 29.05
C PRO A 38 8.30 0.11 28.94
N ASN A 39 7.52 0.82 28.13
CA ASN A 39 7.68 2.25 27.85
C ASN A 39 9.02 2.61 27.17
N ALA A 40 9.54 1.72 26.32
CA ALA A 40 10.70 1.98 25.48
C ALA A 40 10.57 3.32 24.74
N ASP A 41 11.65 4.09 24.70
CA ASP A 41 11.67 5.31 23.89
C ASP A 41 11.81 4.98 22.39
N VAL A 42 11.58 5.97 21.52
CA VAL A 42 11.65 5.76 20.07
C VAL A 42 13.03 5.27 19.61
N SER A 43 14.11 5.64 20.31
CA SER A 43 15.47 5.24 19.95
C SER A 43 15.72 3.75 20.24
N GLU A 44 15.17 3.26 21.35
CA GLU A 44 15.18 1.84 21.71
C GLU A 44 14.35 1.03 20.71
N LEU A 45 13.12 1.47 20.41
CA LEU A 45 12.26 0.82 19.40
C LEU A 45 12.91 0.76 18.01
N VAL A 46 13.63 1.81 17.62
CA VAL A 46 14.42 1.85 16.38
C VAL A 46 15.57 0.84 16.44
N SER A 47 16.24 0.69 17.59
CA SER A 47 17.28 -0.32 17.79
C SER A 47 16.72 -1.74 17.68
N GLU A 48 15.59 -2.02 18.34
CA GLU A 48 14.91 -3.32 18.28
C GLU A 48 14.43 -3.67 16.87
N ALA A 49 13.85 -2.70 16.15
CA ALA A 49 13.40 -2.89 14.77
C ALA A 49 14.56 -3.20 13.82
N LYS A 50 15.70 -2.49 13.99
CA LYS A 50 16.93 -2.78 13.24
C LYS A 50 17.42 -4.20 13.50
N GLU A 51 17.49 -4.62 14.75
CA GLU A 51 17.94 -5.97 15.12
C GLU A 51 16.97 -7.05 14.61
N LEU A 52 15.67 -6.81 14.74
CA LEU A 52 14.64 -7.72 14.22
C LEU A 52 14.77 -7.92 12.70
N SER A 53 15.09 -6.85 11.97
CA SER A 53 15.33 -6.89 10.52
C SER A 53 16.67 -7.54 10.16
N SER A 54 17.78 -7.06 10.73
CA SER A 54 19.15 -7.48 10.38
C SER A 54 19.44 -8.95 10.74
N SER A 55 18.82 -9.47 11.80
CA SER A 55 18.91 -10.88 12.21
C SER A 55 18.14 -11.84 11.27
N GLY A 56 17.40 -11.31 10.30
CA GLY A 56 16.51 -12.07 9.42
C GLY A 56 15.28 -12.66 10.11
N LYS A 57 15.09 -12.39 11.41
CA LYS A 57 13.92 -12.87 12.18
C LYS A 57 12.64 -12.26 11.65
N LEU A 58 12.63 -10.96 11.30
CA LEU A 58 11.48 -10.29 10.70
C LEU A 58 10.93 -11.05 9.49
N ARG A 59 11.82 -11.41 8.55
CA ARG A 59 11.42 -12.09 7.32
C ARG A 59 10.78 -13.45 7.61
N ARG A 60 11.38 -14.24 8.50
CA ARG A 60 10.82 -15.55 8.92
C ARG A 60 9.43 -15.40 9.55
N LEU A 61 9.26 -14.39 10.41
CA LEU A 61 7.95 -14.12 11.03
C LEU A 61 6.93 -13.68 9.99
N LEU A 62 7.29 -12.83 9.04
CA LEU A 62 6.37 -12.41 7.96
C LEU A 62 6.04 -13.56 7.00
N ASP A 63 6.99 -14.42 6.65
CA ASP A 63 6.73 -15.58 5.80
C ASP A 63 5.75 -16.56 6.49
N GLN A 64 5.88 -16.75 7.81
CA GLN A 64 5.00 -17.64 8.57
C GLN A 64 3.63 -17.02 8.86
N HIS A 65 3.59 -15.76 9.28
CA HIS A 65 2.36 -15.15 9.80
C HIS A 65 1.66 -14.25 8.80
N GLY A 66 2.33 -13.78 7.74
CA GLY A 66 1.78 -12.86 6.73
C GLY A 66 1.64 -11.40 7.17
N ALA A 67 1.40 -11.14 8.45
CA ALA A 67 1.35 -9.78 9.02
C ALA A 67 1.81 -9.76 10.48
N ILE A 68 2.36 -8.61 10.90
CA ILE A 68 2.80 -8.36 12.28
C ILE A 68 2.10 -7.10 12.81
N TYR A 69 1.52 -7.20 14.00
CA TYR A 69 1.00 -6.08 14.77
C TYR A 69 1.99 -5.72 15.88
N PHE A 70 2.59 -4.53 15.81
CA PHE A 70 3.46 -4.03 16.87
C PHE A 70 2.62 -3.29 17.91
N GLN A 71 2.43 -3.91 19.07
CA GLN A 71 1.54 -3.45 20.12
C GLN A 71 2.27 -2.57 21.13
N GLY A 72 1.59 -1.51 21.59
CA GLY A 72 2.02 -0.74 22.75
C GLY A 72 3.32 0.06 22.55
N LEU A 73 3.65 0.43 21.32
CA LEU A 73 4.88 1.17 21.02
C LEU A 73 4.94 2.59 21.61
N GLY A 74 3.80 3.20 21.94
CA GLY A 74 3.78 4.54 22.55
C GLY A 74 4.34 5.67 21.68
N LEU A 75 4.43 5.47 20.34
CA LEU A 75 4.84 6.50 19.39
C LEU A 75 3.87 7.70 19.47
N LYS A 76 4.42 8.91 19.40
CA LYS A 76 3.68 10.15 19.71
C LYS A 76 3.23 10.93 18.47
N ASN A 77 3.87 10.72 17.32
CA ASN A 77 3.64 11.51 16.12
C ASN A 77 4.12 10.77 14.85
N ALA A 78 3.93 11.40 13.69
CA ALA A 78 4.33 10.86 12.40
C ALA A 78 5.85 10.74 12.24
N GLU A 79 6.64 11.61 12.87
CA GLU A 79 8.10 11.58 12.81
C GLU A 79 8.69 10.38 13.55
N GLU A 80 8.16 10.04 14.73
CA GLU A 80 8.56 8.85 15.48
C GLU A 80 8.15 7.58 14.73
N PHE A 81 6.96 7.55 14.13
CA PHE A 81 6.54 6.44 13.27
C PHE A 81 7.41 6.32 12.01
N SER A 82 7.77 7.43 11.36
CA SER A 82 8.69 7.43 10.22
C SER A 82 10.05 6.84 10.61
N GLN A 83 10.62 7.24 11.76
CA GLN A 83 11.87 6.69 12.27
C GLN A 83 11.77 5.17 12.51
N PHE A 84 10.70 4.72 13.16
CA PHE A 84 10.45 3.31 13.41
C PHE A 84 10.29 2.51 12.10
N ALA A 85 9.47 2.96 11.16
CA ALA A 85 9.27 2.28 9.88
C ALA A 85 10.56 2.21 9.04
N HIS A 86 11.36 3.29 9.03
CA HIS A 86 12.65 3.29 8.33
C HIS A 86 13.71 2.41 8.99
N ALA A 87 13.59 2.10 10.28
CA ALA A 87 14.53 1.24 11.01
C ALA A 87 14.61 -0.18 10.44
N PHE A 88 13.55 -0.65 9.78
CA PHE A 88 13.52 -1.96 9.12
C PHE A 88 14.41 -2.04 7.86
N GLY A 89 14.86 -0.91 7.32
CA GLY A 89 15.87 -0.86 6.25
C GLY A 89 15.35 -1.15 4.84
N TRP A 90 14.03 -1.16 4.62
CA TRP A 90 13.45 -1.33 3.29
C TRP A 90 13.49 -0.03 2.48
N THR A 91 13.59 -0.17 1.15
CA THR A 91 13.46 0.94 0.21
C THR A 91 12.01 1.41 0.17
N PRO A 92 11.72 2.70 0.39
CA PRO A 92 10.37 3.22 0.25
C PRO A 92 9.82 3.01 -1.16
N HIS A 93 8.54 2.65 -1.25
CA HIS A 93 7.85 2.56 -2.52
C HIS A 93 7.70 3.95 -3.16
N GLU A 94 7.85 4.00 -4.48
CA GLU A 94 7.54 5.19 -5.27
C GLU A 94 6.19 4.96 -5.96
N ASP A 95 5.25 5.88 -5.76
CA ASP A 95 3.96 5.79 -6.43
C ASP A 95 4.10 6.11 -7.92
N ILE A 96 3.80 5.13 -8.77
CA ILE A 96 3.79 5.29 -10.23
C ILE A 96 2.37 5.13 -10.75
N GLY A 97 1.78 6.24 -11.19
CA GLY A 97 0.43 6.26 -11.77
C GLY A 97 -0.69 6.17 -10.73
N ASN A 98 -1.73 6.96 -10.92
CA ASN A 98 -2.95 6.96 -10.11
C ASN A 98 -2.73 6.99 -8.57
N PRO A 99 -1.83 7.82 -8.03
CA PRO A 99 -1.68 7.92 -6.58
C PRO A 99 -2.99 8.39 -5.95
N VAL A 100 -3.36 7.82 -4.81
CA VAL A 100 -4.43 8.40 -3.98
C VAL A 100 -3.92 9.75 -3.47
N ARG A 101 -4.78 10.76 -3.36
CA ARG A 101 -4.41 12.01 -2.67
C ARG A 101 -4.04 11.67 -1.22
N ARG A 102 -2.89 12.17 -0.76
CA ARG A 102 -2.45 11.99 0.62
C ARG A 102 -1.83 13.29 1.15
N VAL A 103 -2.13 13.62 2.40
CA VAL A 103 -1.42 14.65 3.16
C VAL A 103 -0.19 14.02 3.79
N ILE A 104 0.98 14.56 3.43
CA ILE A 104 2.27 14.12 3.98
C ILE A 104 2.41 14.70 5.39
N HIS A 105 2.64 13.82 6.37
CA HIS A 105 2.87 14.20 7.76
C HIS A 105 4.33 14.04 8.21
N ALA A 106 5.07 13.12 7.60
CA ALA A 106 6.51 12.96 7.79
C ALA A 106 7.12 12.26 6.57
N ARG A 107 8.44 12.04 6.57
CA ARG A 107 9.12 11.31 5.50
C ARG A 107 8.47 9.93 5.31
N ASN A 108 7.94 9.67 4.11
CA ASN A 108 7.25 8.43 3.75
C ASN A 108 6.06 8.07 4.65
N VAL A 109 5.44 9.06 5.31
CA VAL A 109 4.22 8.90 6.12
C VAL A 109 3.17 9.90 5.63
N ALA A 110 2.00 9.38 5.26
CA ALA A 110 0.89 10.18 4.77
C ALA A 110 -0.46 9.58 5.20
N THR A 111 -1.55 10.33 5.05
CA THR A 111 -2.92 9.84 5.27
C THR A 111 -3.24 8.67 4.34
N ALA A 112 -3.99 7.67 4.85
CA ALA A 112 -4.31 6.45 4.08
C ALA A 112 -5.53 6.62 3.15
N ASN A 113 -6.57 7.33 3.59
CA ASN A 113 -7.77 7.62 2.81
C ASN A 113 -8.30 9.00 3.17
N GLU A 114 -8.69 9.78 2.16
CA GLU A 114 -9.34 11.10 2.31
C GLU A 114 -10.80 11.09 1.85
N GLY A 115 -11.33 9.91 1.50
CA GLY A 115 -12.75 9.73 1.20
C GLY A 115 -13.65 9.90 2.43
N PRO A 116 -14.98 10.00 2.23
CA PRO A 116 -15.93 10.15 3.33
C PRO A 116 -15.82 9.00 4.35
N ASN A 117 -15.84 9.34 5.64
CA ASN A 117 -15.81 8.37 6.74
C ASN A 117 -17.06 7.46 6.82
N THR A 118 -18.06 7.69 5.97
CA THR A 118 -19.29 6.91 5.87
C THR A 118 -19.22 5.77 4.85
N GLN A 119 -18.14 5.68 4.06
CA GLN A 119 -18.00 4.66 3.02
C GLN A 119 -16.94 3.63 3.38
N PRO A 120 -17.24 2.33 3.29
CA PRO A 120 -16.23 1.30 3.49
C PRO A 120 -15.25 1.28 2.32
N VAL A 121 -13.98 1.04 2.63
CA VAL A 121 -12.97 0.66 1.64
C VAL A 121 -12.98 -0.87 1.54
N TYR A 122 -13.23 -1.40 0.33
CA TYR A 122 -13.30 -2.86 0.14
C TYR A 122 -11.90 -3.50 0.14
N PRO A 123 -11.79 -4.79 0.49
CA PRO A 123 -10.52 -5.50 0.48
C PRO A 123 -9.81 -5.43 -0.87
N HIS A 124 -8.53 -5.10 -0.85
CA HIS A 124 -7.64 -5.03 -2.01
C HIS A 124 -6.19 -5.21 -1.55
N ASN A 125 -5.28 -5.50 -2.49
CA ASN A 125 -3.85 -5.33 -2.26
C ASN A 125 -3.48 -3.89 -2.64
N GLU A 126 -2.58 -3.26 -1.87
CA GLU A 126 -2.05 -1.92 -2.19
C GLU A 126 -1.39 -1.97 -3.58
N PHE A 127 -1.76 -1.03 -4.47
CA PHE A 127 -1.37 -1.04 -5.89
C PHE A 127 -1.71 -2.33 -6.66
N GLY A 128 -2.75 -3.08 -6.27
CA GLY A 128 -3.10 -4.38 -6.87
C GLY A 128 -3.48 -4.38 -8.37
N LEU A 129 -3.62 -3.21 -9.00
CA LEU A 129 -3.82 -3.05 -10.44
C LEU A 129 -2.53 -2.68 -11.20
N SER A 130 -1.41 -2.54 -10.49
CA SER A 130 -0.11 -2.10 -11.00
C SER A 130 0.90 -3.24 -10.91
N PRO A 131 1.81 -3.40 -11.89
CA PRO A 131 2.97 -4.28 -11.78
C PRO A 131 4.06 -3.70 -10.86
N HIS A 132 3.97 -2.43 -10.51
CA HIS A 132 4.83 -1.75 -9.54
C HIS A 132 4.04 -1.56 -8.25
N TYR A 133 4.27 -2.46 -7.28
CA TYR A 133 3.55 -2.50 -6.02
C TYR A 133 4.53 -2.65 -4.83
N PRO A 134 4.15 -2.20 -3.63
CA PRO A 134 4.99 -2.36 -2.45
C PRO A 134 5.01 -3.81 -1.98
N ALA A 135 6.16 -4.28 -1.49
CA ALA A 135 6.26 -5.59 -0.83
C ALA A 135 5.67 -5.58 0.59
N TYR A 136 5.71 -4.42 1.26
CA TYR A 136 5.24 -4.23 2.63
C TYR A 136 4.54 -2.88 2.76
N VAL A 137 3.54 -2.82 3.64
CA VAL A 137 2.85 -1.60 4.03
C VAL A 137 2.79 -1.53 5.56
N PHE A 138 3.00 -0.33 6.11
CA PHE A 138 2.81 -0.07 7.54
C PHE A 138 1.57 0.79 7.75
N PHE A 139 0.79 0.44 8.77
CA PHE A 139 -0.30 1.27 9.27
C PHE A 139 0.01 1.72 10.69
N TYR A 140 -0.31 2.97 10.99
CA TYR A 140 -0.10 3.57 12.31
C TYR A 140 -1.35 4.33 12.74
N CYS A 141 -1.83 3.99 13.93
CA CYS A 141 -2.95 4.65 14.57
C CYS A 141 -2.43 5.73 15.53
N LEU A 142 -2.43 7.00 15.06
CA LEU A 142 -2.11 8.15 15.92
C LEU A 142 -3.23 8.43 16.92
N SER A 143 -4.49 8.31 16.48
CA SER A 143 -5.67 8.54 17.32
C SER A 143 -6.71 7.45 17.01
N PRO A 144 -7.09 6.62 17.99
CA PRO A 144 -8.06 5.56 17.76
C PRO A 144 -9.46 6.15 17.51
N PRO A 145 -10.21 5.60 16.53
CA PRO A 145 -11.59 6.01 16.29
C PRO A 145 -12.49 5.68 17.47
N THR A 146 -13.55 6.47 17.69
CA THR A 146 -14.54 6.20 18.74
C THR A 146 -15.36 4.94 18.46
N THR A 147 -15.68 4.70 17.18
CA THR A 147 -16.43 3.53 16.69
C THR A 147 -16.03 3.22 15.25
N GLY A 148 -15.93 1.95 14.90
CA GLY A 148 -15.53 1.55 13.54
C GLY A 148 -14.10 2.00 13.22
N GLY A 149 -13.81 2.21 11.93
CA GLY A 149 -12.51 2.75 11.48
C GLY A 149 -11.34 1.77 11.65
N GLU A 150 -11.61 0.52 11.99
CA GLU A 150 -10.61 -0.53 11.94
C GLU A 150 -10.08 -0.69 10.50
N THR A 151 -8.89 -1.27 10.37
CA THR A 151 -8.34 -1.71 9.08
C THR A 151 -8.37 -3.24 9.05
N PRO A 152 -9.46 -3.87 8.59
CA PRO A 152 -9.50 -5.32 8.44
C PRO A 152 -8.41 -5.77 7.48
N ILE A 153 -7.67 -6.81 7.86
CA ILE A 153 -6.67 -7.47 7.01
C ILE A 153 -7.11 -8.89 6.70
N ASN A 154 -6.82 -9.35 5.48
CA ASN A 154 -7.12 -10.70 5.02
C ASN A 154 -5.85 -11.37 4.52
N ASN A 155 -5.79 -12.69 4.65
CA ASN A 155 -4.71 -13.49 4.07
C ASN A 155 -5.07 -13.92 2.64
N SER A 156 -4.40 -13.31 1.65
CA SER A 156 -4.65 -13.55 0.22
C SER A 156 -4.34 -14.98 -0.22
N VAL A 157 -3.40 -15.69 0.43
CA VAL A 157 -3.09 -17.09 0.13
C VAL A 157 -4.26 -17.99 0.53
N VAL A 158 -4.81 -17.80 1.73
CA VAL A 158 -5.99 -18.55 2.19
C VAL A 158 -7.21 -18.23 1.33
N LEU A 159 -7.41 -16.95 0.97
CA LEU A 159 -8.48 -16.54 0.06
C LEU A 159 -8.35 -17.23 -1.31
N TYR A 160 -7.16 -17.20 -1.92
CA TYR A 160 -6.89 -17.85 -3.20
C TYR A 160 -7.20 -19.35 -3.16
N ARG A 161 -6.73 -20.07 -2.13
CA ARG A 161 -6.99 -21.52 -1.99
C ARG A 161 -8.48 -21.82 -1.88
N ARG A 162 -9.21 -21.09 -1.03
CA ARG A 162 -10.67 -21.25 -0.91
C ARG A 162 -11.40 -20.95 -2.21
N LEU A 163 -10.98 -19.94 -2.96
CA LEU A 163 -11.54 -19.63 -4.27
C LEU A 163 -11.22 -20.71 -5.30
N LYS A 164 -10.00 -21.26 -5.29
CA LYS A 164 -9.59 -22.36 -6.18
C LYS A 164 -10.38 -23.63 -5.91
N ASP A 165 -10.60 -23.97 -4.64
CA ASP A 165 -11.38 -25.16 -4.27
C ASP A 165 -12.87 -24.99 -4.65
N ARG A 166 -13.43 -23.80 -4.46
CA ARG A 166 -14.86 -23.53 -4.72
C ARG A 166 -15.18 -23.24 -6.18
N HIS A 167 -14.26 -22.60 -6.90
CA HIS A 167 -14.44 -22.12 -8.26
C HIS A 167 -13.19 -22.38 -9.12
N PRO A 168 -12.77 -23.65 -9.30
CA PRO A 168 -11.52 -24.00 -9.97
C PRO A 168 -11.47 -23.53 -11.43
N GLU A 169 -12.58 -23.63 -12.17
CA GLU A 169 -12.63 -23.16 -13.56
C GLU A 169 -12.50 -21.64 -13.69
N PHE A 170 -13.02 -20.87 -12.72
CA PHE A 170 -12.82 -19.43 -12.70
C PHE A 170 -11.36 -19.09 -12.48
N ILE A 171 -10.71 -19.71 -11.48
CA ILE A 171 -9.28 -19.50 -11.22
C ILE A 171 -8.43 -19.89 -12.41
N LYS A 172 -8.71 -21.04 -13.06
CA LYS A 172 -8.01 -21.46 -14.26
C LYS A 172 -8.15 -20.46 -15.41
N GLU A 173 -9.33 -19.88 -15.60
CA GLU A 173 -9.52 -18.86 -16.64
C GLU A 173 -8.82 -17.54 -16.29
N VAL A 174 -8.75 -17.16 -15.02
CA VAL A 174 -7.95 -16.00 -14.57
C VAL A 174 -6.46 -16.25 -14.73
N GLU A 175 -5.95 -17.42 -14.32
CA GLU A 175 -4.56 -17.83 -14.52
C GLU A 175 -4.19 -17.85 -16.00
N ARG A 176 -5.09 -18.30 -16.89
CA ARG A 176 -4.83 -18.35 -18.33
C ARG A 176 -4.94 -17.00 -19.04
N LYS A 177 -5.91 -16.15 -18.66
CA LYS A 177 -6.21 -14.89 -19.37
C LYS A 177 -5.56 -13.66 -18.74
N GLY A 178 -5.24 -13.72 -17.45
CA GLY A 178 -4.94 -12.53 -16.66
C GLY A 178 -6.16 -11.65 -16.41
N VAL A 179 -5.91 -10.40 -16.01
CA VAL A 179 -6.94 -9.39 -15.74
C VAL A 179 -6.58 -8.07 -16.44
N LYS A 180 -7.59 -7.44 -17.05
CA LYS A 180 -7.47 -6.12 -17.67
C LYS A 180 -8.30 -5.10 -16.91
N TYR A 181 -7.64 -4.08 -16.36
CA TYR A 181 -8.29 -2.92 -15.78
C TYR A 181 -8.37 -1.80 -16.82
N GLN A 182 -9.47 -1.05 -16.82
CA GLN A 182 -9.65 0.14 -17.64
C GLN A 182 -9.94 1.33 -16.72
N LEU A 183 -9.12 2.37 -16.85
CA LEU A 183 -9.16 3.58 -16.04
C LEU A 183 -9.33 4.78 -16.98
N PHE A 184 -10.21 5.69 -16.60
CA PHE A 184 -10.47 6.92 -17.36
C PHE A 184 -10.19 8.12 -16.47
N TYR A 185 -9.42 9.06 -17.02
CA TYR A 185 -8.96 10.27 -16.36
C TYR A 185 -9.38 11.48 -17.17
N GLU A 186 -10.25 12.30 -16.60
CA GLU A 186 -10.65 13.57 -17.19
C GLU A 186 -9.50 14.57 -17.12
N ASN A 187 -9.35 15.41 -18.15
CA ASN A 187 -8.48 16.56 -18.07
C ASN A 187 -9.09 17.63 -17.17
N ALA A 188 -8.68 17.62 -15.90
CA ALA A 188 -9.08 18.60 -14.91
C ALA A 188 -7.86 19.11 -14.12
N THR A 189 -8.08 20.17 -13.33
CA THR A 189 -7.01 20.79 -12.56
C THR A 189 -6.40 19.82 -11.53
N ARG A 190 -5.16 20.10 -11.11
CA ARG A 190 -4.42 19.26 -10.16
C ARG A 190 -5.03 19.23 -8.76
N ASP A 191 -5.84 20.22 -8.43
CA ASP A 191 -6.47 20.47 -7.14
C ASP A 191 -7.97 20.15 -7.13
N GLN A 192 -8.52 19.60 -8.22
CA GLN A 192 -9.94 19.22 -8.24
C GLN A 192 -10.24 18.21 -7.13
N THR A 193 -11.35 18.43 -6.43
CA THR A 193 -11.88 17.54 -5.40
C THR A 193 -13.35 17.18 -5.64
N SER A 194 -13.91 17.58 -6.78
CA SER A 194 -15.31 17.34 -7.12
C SER A 194 -15.62 15.87 -7.39
N SER A 195 -14.59 15.05 -7.67
CA SER A 195 -14.72 13.61 -7.82
C SER A 195 -13.67 12.86 -7.00
N ALA A 196 -14.00 11.67 -6.51
CA ALA A 196 -13.02 10.76 -5.92
C ALA A 196 -12.05 10.14 -6.95
N ARG A 197 -12.25 10.39 -8.26
CA ARG A 197 -11.35 9.94 -9.32
C ARG A 197 -10.24 10.97 -9.54
N ASN A 198 -9.06 10.48 -9.90
CA ASN A 198 -7.97 11.34 -10.31
C ASN A 198 -8.23 11.95 -11.69
N SER A 199 -7.79 13.19 -11.89
CA SER A 199 -7.60 13.78 -13.21
C SER A 199 -6.33 13.24 -13.88
N VAL A 200 -6.14 13.55 -15.17
CA VAL A 200 -4.92 13.23 -15.92
C VAL A 200 -3.67 13.70 -15.16
N LEU A 201 -3.69 14.95 -14.68
CA LEU A 201 -2.54 15.57 -14.04
C LEU A 201 -2.28 15.04 -12.62
N GLN A 202 -3.33 14.60 -11.92
CA GLN A 202 -3.17 13.91 -10.63
C GLN A 202 -2.59 12.50 -10.81
N ALA A 203 -3.02 11.79 -11.85
CA ALA A 203 -2.63 10.40 -12.07
C ALA A 203 -1.21 10.25 -12.62
N TYR A 204 -0.86 11.03 -13.66
CA TYR A 204 0.40 10.87 -14.42
C TYR A 204 1.15 12.17 -14.64
N GLY A 205 0.61 13.30 -14.16
CA GLY A 205 1.16 14.62 -14.42
C GLY A 205 2.27 15.06 -13.48
N GLY A 206 2.84 14.20 -12.62
CA GLY A 206 3.80 14.63 -11.58
C GLY A 206 5.00 15.46 -12.10
N LYS A 207 5.43 15.23 -13.35
CA LYS A 207 6.54 15.94 -14.02
C LYS A 207 6.12 17.10 -14.92
N VAL A 208 4.82 17.30 -15.14
CA VAL A 208 4.30 18.41 -15.97
C VAL A 208 4.43 19.72 -15.20
N LEU A 209 5.11 20.70 -15.78
CA LEU A 209 5.40 21.99 -15.14
C LEU A 209 4.38 23.04 -15.54
N GLN A 210 4.28 24.09 -14.71
CA GLN A 210 3.53 25.28 -15.08
C GLN A 210 4.17 25.92 -16.33
N GLY A 211 3.37 26.10 -17.38
CA GLY A 211 3.83 26.67 -18.66
C GLY A 211 4.19 25.65 -19.74
N ASP A 212 4.19 24.35 -19.44
CA ASP A 212 4.25 23.32 -20.49
C ASP A 212 3.06 23.47 -21.45
N ASP A 213 3.33 23.44 -22.76
CA ASP A 213 2.27 23.28 -23.75
C ASP A 213 1.68 21.86 -23.73
N SER A 214 0.57 21.66 -24.42
CA SER A 214 -0.13 20.37 -24.40
C SER A 214 0.70 19.22 -24.99
N GLU A 215 1.60 19.49 -25.94
CA GLU A 215 2.46 18.46 -26.53
C GLU A 215 3.54 18.01 -25.54
N THR A 216 4.22 18.97 -24.90
CA THR A 216 5.21 18.73 -23.84
C THR A 216 4.58 18.02 -22.65
N ALA A 217 3.39 18.44 -22.23
CA ALA A 217 2.65 17.81 -21.15
C ALA A 217 2.31 16.35 -21.48
N ARG A 218 1.78 16.07 -22.69
CA ARG A 218 1.52 14.69 -23.15
C ARG A 218 2.79 13.85 -23.15
N ALA A 219 3.89 14.34 -23.71
CA ALA A 219 5.14 13.59 -23.75
C ALA A 219 5.63 13.19 -22.34
N LYS A 220 5.53 14.09 -21.36
CA LYS A 220 5.88 13.82 -19.95
C LYS A 220 4.94 12.80 -19.30
N ILE A 221 3.63 12.92 -19.54
CA ILE A 221 2.61 11.99 -19.04
C ILE A 221 2.84 10.60 -19.61
N GLU A 222 3.06 10.47 -20.92
CA GLU A 222 3.33 9.20 -21.55
C GLU A 222 4.65 8.58 -21.08
N ALA A 223 5.68 9.40 -20.82
CA ALA A 223 6.92 8.92 -20.22
C ALA A 223 6.68 8.33 -18.82
N GLU A 224 5.74 8.89 -18.04
CA GLU A 224 5.33 8.33 -16.76
C GLU A 224 4.54 7.01 -16.92
N ILE A 225 3.59 6.95 -17.85
CA ILE A 225 2.83 5.72 -18.14
C ILE A 225 3.77 4.58 -18.58
N ARG A 226 4.77 4.87 -19.42
CA ARG A 226 5.77 3.89 -19.90
C ARG A 226 6.61 3.24 -18.80
N ARG A 227 6.64 3.81 -17.58
CA ARG A 227 7.27 3.17 -16.42
C ARG A 227 6.50 1.95 -15.93
N LEU A 228 5.24 1.80 -16.33
CA LEU A 228 4.40 0.64 -16.04
C LEU A 228 4.36 -0.26 -17.28
N PRO A 229 5.11 -1.38 -17.32
CA PRO A 229 5.27 -2.19 -18.53
C PRO A 229 3.98 -2.87 -19.03
N THR A 230 2.98 -2.98 -18.16
CA THR A 230 1.66 -3.56 -18.46
C THR A 230 0.64 -2.52 -18.94
N ALA A 231 1.04 -1.26 -19.04
CA ALA A 231 0.14 -0.17 -19.39
C ALA A 231 0.03 0.03 -20.91
N THR A 232 -1.20 0.21 -21.39
CA THR A 232 -1.50 0.81 -22.70
C THR A 232 -2.41 2.01 -22.49
N TRP A 233 -2.41 2.99 -23.39
CA TRP A 233 -3.24 4.19 -23.21
C TRP A 233 -3.70 4.78 -24.54
N GLU A 234 -4.72 5.63 -24.45
CA GLU A 234 -5.28 6.40 -25.54
C GLU A 234 -5.68 7.79 -25.04
N TRP A 235 -5.43 8.82 -25.86
CA TRP A 235 -5.92 10.17 -25.62
C TRP A 235 -7.29 10.32 -26.28
N GLU A 236 -8.27 10.81 -25.51
CA GLU A 236 -9.66 10.98 -25.94
C GLU A 236 -10.09 12.44 -25.81
N ASN A 237 -11.23 12.81 -26.42
CA ASN A 237 -11.91 14.10 -26.22
C ASN A 237 -11.05 15.37 -26.44
N GLN A 238 -10.07 15.30 -27.34
CA GLN A 238 -9.25 16.44 -27.71
C GLN A 238 -10.06 17.47 -28.50
N SER A 239 -9.98 18.73 -28.11
CA SER A 239 -10.68 19.84 -28.76
C SER A 239 -10.00 21.18 -28.46
N GLU A 240 -10.48 22.27 -29.06
CA GLU A 240 -9.98 23.62 -28.76
C GLU A 240 -10.11 24.00 -27.27
N SER A 241 -11.15 23.50 -26.59
CA SER A 241 -11.36 23.71 -25.14
C SER A 241 -10.71 22.63 -24.27
N ASN A 242 -10.28 21.50 -24.84
CA ASN A 242 -9.56 20.41 -24.15
C ASN A 242 -8.30 20.02 -24.92
N LYS A 243 -7.31 20.93 -24.96
CA LYS A 243 -6.11 20.75 -25.79
C LYS A 243 -5.21 19.60 -25.33
N LEU A 244 -5.20 19.28 -24.03
CA LEU A 244 -4.46 18.12 -23.51
C LEU A 244 -5.13 16.80 -23.95
N GLY A 245 -6.46 16.74 -23.81
CA GLY A 245 -7.27 15.54 -23.98
C GLY A 245 -7.48 14.80 -22.67
N ASP A 246 -8.55 14.01 -22.61
CA ASP A 246 -8.76 13.03 -21.56
C ASP A 246 -7.89 11.79 -21.83
N LEU A 247 -7.65 10.98 -20.80
CA LEU A 247 -6.76 9.83 -20.89
C LEU A 247 -7.49 8.56 -20.48
N ARG A 248 -7.49 7.56 -21.37
CA ARG A 248 -7.85 6.18 -21.02
C ARG A 248 -6.59 5.36 -20.88
N VAL A 249 -6.44 4.66 -19.76
CA VAL A 249 -5.32 3.76 -19.49
C VAL A 249 -5.85 2.37 -19.20
N TRP A 250 -5.20 1.36 -19.75
CA TRP A 250 -5.43 -0.03 -19.39
C TRP A 250 -4.21 -0.62 -18.72
N GLN A 251 -4.44 -1.38 -17.65
CA GLN A 251 -3.40 -2.21 -17.02
C GLN A 251 -3.72 -3.67 -17.32
N HIS A 252 -2.79 -4.35 -17.97
CA HIS A 252 -2.88 -5.77 -18.31
C HIS A 252 -1.99 -6.58 -17.38
N LEU A 253 -2.58 -7.13 -16.32
CA LEU A 253 -1.87 -8.09 -15.48
C LEU A 253 -1.94 -9.45 -16.17
N PRO A 254 -0.81 -9.99 -16.68
CA PRO A 254 -0.83 -11.22 -17.46
C PRO A 254 -1.22 -12.40 -16.58
N GLY A 255 -1.74 -13.43 -17.23
CA GLY A 255 -1.84 -14.76 -16.65
C GLY A 255 -0.46 -15.42 -16.49
N GLU A 256 -0.44 -16.59 -15.85
CA GLU A 256 0.73 -17.50 -15.78
C GLU A 256 0.88 -18.35 -17.04
#